data_AF-E2APF9-F1
#
_entry.id   AF-E2APF9-F1
#
_cell.length_a   1.000
_cell.length_b   1.000
_cell.length_c   1.000
_cell.angle_alpha   90.00
_cell.angle_beta   90.00
_cell.angle_gamma   90.00
#
_symmetry.space_group_name_H-M   'P 1'
#
loop_
_entity.id
_entity.type
_entity.pdbx_description
1 polymer ?
#
loop_
_entity_poly.entity_id
_entity_poly.type
_entity_poly.pdbx_seq_one_letter_code
_entity_poly.pdbx_strand_id
1 'polypeptide(L)' 'KSYISLFVCFTSKAIHLEAVSDLSSASFIAALRRFTGRRGYPQRIYCDNATNFVGSRNEICEMY' A
#
# COMPACT_ATOMS: atom_id res chain seq x y z
N LYS A 1 6.33 -16.07 -10.10
CA LYS A 1 7.06 -14.94 -9.49
C LYS A 1 6.30 -14.56 -8.22
N SER A 2 6.99 -14.16 -7.16
CA SER A 2 6.37 -13.77 -5.89
C SER A 2 6.69 -12.29 -5.63
N TYR A 3 5.71 -11.56 -5.11
CA TYR A 3 5.81 -10.12 -4.88
C TYR A 3 5.38 -9.77 -3.46
N ILE A 4 5.94 -8.68 -2.93
CA ILE A 4 5.64 -8.19 -1.59
C ILE A 4 5.39 -6.68 -1.67
N SER A 5 4.30 -6.21 -1.07
CA SER A 5 4.08 -4.80 -0.78
C SER A 5 4.72 -4.44 0.54
N LEU A 6 5.62 -3.45 0.51
CA LEU A 6 6.38 -2.95 1.67
C LEU A 6 5.81 -1.62 2.13
N PHE A 7 5.41 -1.53 3.40
CA PHE A 7 4.97 -0.30 4.04
C PHE A 7 5.95 0.06 5.17
N VAL A 8 6.42 1.31 5.20
CA VAL A 8 7.37 1.79 6.20
C VAL A 8 6.79 3.02 6.91
N CYS A 9 6.74 2.97 8.25
CA CYS A 9 6.38 4.13 9.05
C CYS A 9 7.56 5.09 9.17
N PHE A 10 7.41 6.34 8.73
CA PHE A 10 8.51 7.31 8.76
C PHE A 10 8.84 7.78 10.18
N THR A 11 7.87 7.76 11.10
CA THR A 11 8.05 8.16 12.51
C THR A 11 8.76 7.10 13.32
N SER A 12 8.27 5.86 13.32
CA SER A 12 8.79 4.77 14.17
C SER A 12 9.79 3.85 13.48
N LYS A 13 9.94 3.96 12.15
CA LYS A 13 10.69 3.02 11.30
C LYS A 13 10.14 1.59 11.32
N ALA A 14 8.91 1.39 11.80
CA ALA A 14 8.25 0.10 11.74
C ALA A 14 8.00 -0.32 10.28
N ILE A 15 8.25 -1.59 9.99
CA ILE A 15 8.08 -2.19 8.67
C ILE A 15 6.89 -3.15 8.72
N HIS A 16 6.05 -3.09 7.69
CA HIS A 16 4.94 -4.00 7.47
C HIS A 16 5.02 -4.59 6.06
N LEU A 17 4.90 -5.92 5.95
CA LEU A 17 5.02 -6.66 4.69
C LEU A 17 3.70 -7.37 4.38
N GLU A 18 3.26 -7.27 3.14
CA GLU A 18 2.09 -7.98 2.60
C GLU A 18 2.48 -8.79 1.39
N ALA A 19 2.20 -10.09 1.38
CA ALA A 19 2.33 -10.88 0.16
C ALA A 19 1.26 -10.48 -0.86
N VAL A 20 1.66 -10.37 -2.13
CA VAL A 20 0.76 -10.09 -3.26
C VAL A 20 1.06 -11.02 -4.44
N SER A 21 0.02 -11.36 -5.21
CA SER A 21 0.11 -12.28 -6.35
C SER A 21 0.83 -11.69 -7.56
N ASP A 22 0.72 -10.37 -7.72
CA ASP A 22 1.21 -9.62 -8.88
C ASP A 22 1.45 -8.14 -8.54
N LEU A 23 1.96 -7.38 -9.51
CA LEU A 23 2.23 -5.95 -9.41
C LEU A 23 1.07 -5.07 -9.90
N SER A 24 -0.17 -5.56 -9.93
CA SER A 24 -1.32 -4.73 -10.33
C SER A 24 -1.76 -3.74 -9.23
N SER A 25 -2.51 -2.70 -9.63
CA SER A 25 -3.16 -1.76 -8.70
C SER A 25 -4.10 -2.47 -7.73
N ALA A 26 -4.90 -3.41 -8.23
CA ALA A 26 -5.84 -4.19 -7.40
C ALA A 26 -5.13 -4.99 -6.30
N SER A 27 -4.01 -5.65 -6.64
CA SER A 27 -3.18 -6.35 -5.68
C SER A 27 -2.60 -5.41 -4.61
N PHE A 28 -2.15 -4.21 -5.02
CA PHE A 28 -1.67 -3.19 -4.09
C PHE A 28 -2.79 -2.66 -3.17
N ILE A 29 -3.96 -2.30 -3.69
CA ILE A 29 -5.10 -1.83 -2.90
C ILE A 29 -5.52 -2.89 -1.87
N ALA A 30 -5.56 -4.16 -2.26
CA ALA A 30 -5.87 -5.25 -1.34
C ALA A 30 -4.83 -5.35 -0.21
N ALA A 31 -3.54 -5.18 -0.51
CA ALA A 31 -2.48 -5.11 0.50
C ALA A 31 -2.61 -3.87 1.40
N LEU A 32 -2.91 -2.70 0.82
CA LEU A 32 -3.11 -1.45 1.56
C LEU A 32 -4.27 -1.59 2.54
N ARG A 33 -5.41 -2.17 2.13
CA ARG A 33 -6.56 -2.44 3.03
C ARG A 33 -6.17 -3.36 4.20
N ARG A 34 -5.38 -4.41 3.95
CA ARG A 34 -4.87 -5.29 5.03
C ARG A 34 -3.93 -4.55 5.98
N PHE A 35 -3.06 -3.70 5.44
CA PHE A 35 -2.18 -2.86 6.24
C PHE A 35 -2.96 -1.88 7.11
N THR A 36 -3.87 -1.08 6.54
CA THR A 36 -4.64 -0.08 7.27
C THR A 36 -5.63 -0.69 8.24
N GLY A 37 -6.21 -1.86 7.92
CA GLY A 37 -7.04 -2.62 8.86
C GLY A 37 -6.30 -3.07 10.12
N ARG A 38 -4.97 -3.27 10.05
CA ARG A 38 -4.15 -3.66 11.22
C ARG A 38 -3.46 -2.48 11.92
N ARG A 39 -3.06 -1.45 11.17
CA ARG A 39 -2.20 -0.36 11.67
C ARG A 39 -2.90 1.00 11.74
N GLY A 40 -4.14 1.09 11.26
CA GLY A 40 -4.84 2.35 11.06
C GLY A 40 -4.40 3.05 9.76
N TYR A 41 -5.11 4.11 9.41
CA TYR A 41 -4.82 4.91 8.23
C TYR A 41 -3.66 5.89 8.49
N PRO A 42 -2.56 5.85 7.72
CA PRO A 42 -1.53 6.88 7.83
C PRO A 42 -2.05 8.21 7.28
N GLN A 43 -1.67 9.34 7.88
CA GLN A 43 -2.09 10.67 7.41
C GLN A 43 -1.61 11.00 5.99
N ARG A 44 -0.47 10.46 5.58
CA ARG A 44 0.12 10.65 4.25
C ARG A 44 0.81 9.36 3.80
N ILE A 45 0.66 9.04 2.52
CA ILE A 45 1.34 7.92 1.87
C ILE A 45 2.31 8.49 0.84
N TYR A 46 3.55 8.02 0.87
CA TYR A 46 4.57 8.35 -0.12
C TYR A 46 4.92 7.08 -0.89
N CYS A 47 4.87 7.15 -2.22
CA CYS A 47 5.23 6.09 -3.14
C CYS A 47 5.93 6.71 -4.37
N ASP A 48 6.62 5.88 -5.15
CA ASP A 48 7.16 6.32 -6.43
C ASP A 48 6.05 6.41 -7.51
N ASN A 49 6.42 6.75 -8.74
CA ASN A 49 5.48 6.88 -9.86
C ASN A 49 5.22 5.55 -10.59
N ALA A 50 5.37 4.40 -9.93
CA ALA A 50 4.99 3.13 -10.54
C ALA A 50 3.49 3.12 -10.92
N THR A 51 3.18 2.43 -12.02
CA THR A 51 1.84 2.45 -12.63
C THR A 51 0.75 1.88 -11.72
N ASN A 52 1.10 0.93 -10.86
CA ASN A 52 0.19 0.37 -9.87
C ASN A 52 -0.20 1.39 -8.78
N PHE A 53 0.72 2.26 -8.36
CA PHE A 53 0.43 3.32 -7.39
C PHE A 53 -0.37 4.45 -8.02
N VAL A 54 0.01 4.88 -9.22
CA VAL A 54 -0.73 5.91 -9.97
C VAL A 54 -2.15 5.45 -10.27
N GLY A 55 -2.32 4.20 -10.72
CA GLY A 55 -3.64 3.62 -11.01
C GLY A 55 -4.52 3.44 -9.77
N SER A 56 -3.91 3.29 -8.59
CA SER A 56 -4.62 3.14 -7.31
C SER A 56 -5.09 4.47 -6.70
N ARG A 57 -4.72 5.61 -7.30
CA ARG A 57 -4.92 6.94 -6.69
C ARG A 57 -6.36 7.24 -6.35
N ASN A 58 -7.30 6.91 -7.24
CA ASN A 58 -8.72 7.19 -7.02
C ASN A 58 -9.27 6.38 -5.84
N GLU A 59 -8.91 5.09 -5.77
CA GLU A 59 -9.36 4.19 -4.71
C GLU A 59 -8.73 4.57 -3.36
N ILE A 60 -7.47 5.02 -3.36
CA ILE A 60 -6.84 5.58 -2.15
C ILE A 60 -7.61 6.82 -1.70
N CYS A 61 -7.94 7.75 -2.61
CA CYS A 61 -8.72 8.93 -2.24
C CYS A 61 -10.12 8.61 -1.69
N GLU A 62 -10.75 7.51 -2.14
CA GLU A 62 -12.05 7.07 -1.60
C GLU A 62 -11.93 6.39 -0.22
N MET A 63 -10.76 5.85 0.11
CA MET A 63 -10.50 5.20 1.40
C MET A 63 -10.25 6.18 2.55
N TYR A 64 -10.07 7.48 2.26
CA TYR A 64 -9.69 8.54 3.19
C TYR A 64 -10.73 9.65 3.25
#